data_AF-A0A8S9R9H2-F1
#
_entry.id   AF-A0A8S9R9H2-F1
#
_cell.length_a   1.000
_cell.length_b   1.000
_cell.length_c   1.000
_cell.angle_alpha   90.00
_cell.angle_beta   90.00
_cell.angle_gamma   90.00
#
_symmetry.space_group_name_H-M   'P 1'
#
loop_
_entity.id
_entity.type
_entity.pdbx_description
1 polymer ?
#
loop_
_entity_poly.entity_id
_entity_poly.type
_entity_poly.pdbx_seq_one_letter_code
_entity_poly.pdbx_strand_id
1 'polypeptide(L)'
;MNILFAQFQADLRSNDALSQSSALLQALQQSAAGRDFLVIANSAVEQIVASPSSAVCKKLAFDLVRSTRLTPDLWDTVCSGVKADLHFSDPDVTAAAVSILPALPSFSR
;
A
#
# COMPACT_ATOMS: atom_id res chain seq x y z
N MET A 1 -1.97 -18.99 12.90
CA MET A 1 -2.35 -17.92 11.95
C MET A 1 -1.92 -16.53 12.44
N ASN A 2 -1.99 -16.20 13.74
CA ASN A 2 -1.62 -14.87 14.28
C ASN A 2 -0.12 -14.47 14.19
N ILE A 3 0.82 -15.42 14.26
CA ILE A 3 2.26 -15.08 14.30
C ILE A 3 2.74 -14.50 12.95
N LEU A 4 2.26 -15.05 11.84
CA LEU A 4 2.58 -14.55 10.51
C LEU A 4 2.08 -13.12 10.33
N PHE A 5 0.81 -12.84 10.67
CA PHE A 5 0.27 -11.48 10.59
C PHE A 5 1.01 -10.47 11.49
N ALA A 6 1.39 -10.88 12.70
CA ALA A 6 2.18 -10.02 13.59
C ALA A 6 3.55 -9.68 12.99
N GLN A 7 4.21 -10.66 12.36
CA GLN A 7 5.48 -10.44 11.68
C GLN A 7 5.31 -9.49 10.49
N PHE A 8 4.31 -9.70 9.64
CA PHE A 8 4.01 -8.80 8.52
C PHE A 8 3.82 -7.35 8.97
N GLN A 9 3.04 -7.13 10.03
CA GLN A 9 2.83 -5.78 10.53
C GLN A 9 4.11 -5.18 11.12
N ALA A 10 4.95 -5.98 11.77
CA ALA A 10 6.24 -5.52 12.26
C ALA A 10 7.15 -5.10 11.09
N ASP A 11 7.20 -5.91 10.04
CA ASP A 11 7.99 -5.65 8.84
C ASP A 11 7.53 -4.37 8.12
N LEU A 12 6.21 -4.15 8.00
CA LEU A 12 5.67 -2.91 7.42
C LEU A 12 6.01 -1.65 8.25
N ARG A 13 6.07 -1.77 9.58
CA ARG A 13 6.40 -0.68 10.51
C ARG A 13 7.91 -0.43 10.67
N SER A 14 8.75 -1.32 10.14
CA SER A 14 10.20 -1.30 10.36
C SER A 14 10.91 -0.07 9.78
N ASN A 15 10.27 0.64 8.84
CA ASN A 15 10.87 1.69 8.02
C ASN A 15 12.15 1.24 7.26
N ASP A 16 12.34 -0.07 7.13
CA ASP A 16 13.38 -0.70 6.33
C ASP A 16 12.79 -1.16 4.99
N ALA A 17 13.31 -0.62 3.89
CA ALA A 17 12.74 -0.85 2.56
C ALA A 17 12.77 -2.32 2.13
N LEU A 18 13.78 -3.10 2.58
CA LEU A 18 13.86 -4.53 2.27
C LEU A 18 12.79 -5.33 3.03
N SER A 19 12.63 -5.06 4.32
CA SER A 19 11.61 -5.68 5.17
C SER A 19 10.20 -5.33 4.68
N GLN A 20 9.94 -4.06 4.40
CA GLN A 20 8.66 -3.58 3.87
C GLN A 20 8.33 -4.20 2.50
N SER A 21 9.29 -4.20 1.56
CA SER A 21 9.05 -4.77 0.23
C SER A 21 8.86 -6.29 0.26
N SER A 22 9.59 -7.01 1.12
CA SER A 22 9.38 -8.44 1.35
C SER A 22 7.96 -8.73 1.87
N ALA A 23 7.50 -7.97 2.86
CA ALA A 23 6.15 -8.10 3.38
C ALA A 23 5.10 -7.80 2.29
N LEU A 24 5.25 -6.71 1.52
CA LEU A 24 4.31 -6.37 0.45
C LEU A 24 4.27 -7.43 -0.67
N LEU A 25 5.41 -7.98 -1.06
CA LEU A 25 5.48 -9.07 -2.04
C LEU A 25 4.77 -10.33 -1.55
N GLN A 26 4.99 -10.71 -0.28
CA GLN A 26 4.30 -11.86 0.28
C GLN A 26 2.78 -11.62 0.37
N ALA A 27 2.34 -10.38 0.62
CA ALA A 27 0.92 -10.02 0.62
C ALA A 27 0.29 -10.18 -0.78
N LEU A 28 0.98 -9.71 -1.82
CA LEU A 28 0.59 -9.91 -3.22
C LEU A 28 0.54 -11.40 -3.58
N GLN A 29 1.48 -12.21 -3.09
CA GLN A 29 1.43 -13.66 -3.27
C GLN A 29 0.21 -14.30 -2.59
N GLN A 30 -0.19 -13.84 -1.39
CA GLN A 30 -1.43 -14.32 -0.75
C GLN A 30 -2.67 -13.92 -1.57
N SER A 31 -2.70 -12.69 -2.09
CA SER A 31 -3.75 -12.22 -2.99
C SER A 31 -3.86 -13.09 -4.25
N ALA A 32 -2.73 -13.39 -4.91
CA ALA A 32 -2.68 -14.27 -6.07
C ALA A 32 -3.13 -15.71 -5.75
N ALA A 33 -2.91 -16.18 -4.51
CA ALA A 33 -3.38 -17.47 -4.03
C ALA A 33 -4.87 -17.48 -3.62
N GLY A 34 -5.60 -16.37 -3.77
CA GLY A 34 -7.01 -16.24 -3.40
C GLY A 34 -7.28 -16.27 -1.89
N ARG A 35 -6.27 -15.99 -1.07
CA ARG A 35 -6.39 -15.95 0.40
C ARG A 35 -6.79 -14.55 0.84
N ASP A 36 -7.51 -14.45 1.96
CA ASP A 36 -7.84 -13.15 2.55
C ASP A 36 -6.57 -12.47 3.10
N PHE A 37 -6.37 -11.23 2.68
CA PHE A 37 -5.24 -10.38 3.05
C PHE A 37 -5.69 -8.96 3.44
N LEU A 38 -7.00 -8.75 3.71
CA LEU A 38 -7.57 -7.42 3.98
C LEU A 38 -6.84 -6.70 5.14
N VAL A 39 -6.52 -7.42 6.21
CA VAL A 39 -5.78 -6.87 7.36
C VAL A 39 -4.40 -6.34 6.94
N ILE A 40 -3.72 -7.02 6.02
CA ILE A 40 -2.40 -6.61 5.53
C ILE A 40 -2.55 -5.40 4.61
N ALA A 41 -3.58 -5.37 3.76
CA ALA A 41 -3.88 -4.23 2.91
C ALA A 41 -4.11 -2.95 3.72
N ASN A 42 -4.88 -3.03 4.82
CA ASN A 42 -5.11 -1.89 5.71
C ASN A 42 -3.79 -1.39 6.32
N SER A 43 -2.96 -2.30 6.82
CA SER A 43 -1.64 -1.93 7.36
C SER A 43 -0.72 -1.33 6.29
N ALA A 44 -0.79 -1.79 5.04
CA ALA A 44 0.00 -1.22 3.94
C ALA A 44 -0.46 0.21 3.60
N VAL A 45 -1.77 0.48 3.65
CA VAL A 45 -2.30 1.84 3.45
C VAL A 45 -1.73 2.79 4.51
N GLU A 46 -1.79 2.42 5.78
CA GLU A 46 -1.31 3.27 6.87
C GLU A 46 0.22 3.45 6.86
N GLN A 47 0.95 2.34 6.72
CA GLN A 47 2.40 2.34 6.95
C GLN A 47 3.20 2.67 5.70
N ILE A 48 2.64 2.52 4.50
CA ILE A 48 3.35 2.70 3.23
C ILE A 48 2.70 3.79 2.37
N VAL A 49 1.37 3.76 2.18
CA VAL A 49 0.70 4.75 1.32
C VAL A 49 0.64 6.11 2.02
N ALA A 50 0.21 6.15 3.28
CA ALA A 50 0.07 7.39 4.05
C ALA A 50 1.39 7.93 4.63
N SER A 51 2.47 7.15 4.56
CA SER A 51 3.78 7.49 5.14
C SER A 51 4.86 7.62 4.06
N PRO A 52 5.95 8.39 4.30
CA PRO A 52 7.12 8.37 3.42
C PRO A 52 7.70 6.96 3.35
N SER A 53 7.98 6.50 2.14
CA SER A 53 8.50 5.15 1.88
C SER A 53 9.23 5.13 0.55
N SER A 54 10.09 4.12 0.34
CA SER A 54 10.75 3.92 -0.95
C SER A 54 9.76 3.79 -2.11
N ALA A 55 10.15 4.24 -3.29
CA ALA A 55 9.33 4.14 -4.49
C ALA A 55 8.94 2.68 -4.82
N VAL A 56 9.82 1.71 -4.55
CA VAL A 56 9.52 0.28 -4.72
C VAL A 56 8.37 -0.15 -3.81
N CYS A 57 8.42 0.22 -2.53
CA CYS A 57 7.36 -0.09 -1.59
C CYS A 57 6.04 0.61 -1.96
N LYS A 58 6.10 1.85 -2.46
CA LYS A 58 4.90 2.56 -2.97
C LYS A 58 4.26 1.80 -4.14
N LYS A 59 5.05 1.39 -5.14
CA LYS A 59 4.56 0.60 -6.29
C LYS A 59 3.88 -0.69 -5.84
N LEU A 60 4.53 -1.46 -4.97
CA LEU A 60 3.97 -2.71 -4.43
C LEU A 60 2.71 -2.49 -3.59
N ALA A 61 2.67 -1.45 -2.76
CA ALA A 61 1.49 -1.12 -1.97
C ALA A 61 0.33 -0.69 -2.85
N PHE A 62 0.56 0.06 -3.92
CA PHE A 62 -0.49 0.42 -4.88
C PHE A 62 -1.04 -0.79 -5.64
N ASP A 63 -0.18 -1.72 -6.06
CA ASP A 63 -0.65 -2.98 -6.65
C ASP A 63 -1.49 -3.79 -5.66
N LEU A 64 -1.10 -3.80 -4.38
CA LEU A 64 -1.88 -4.46 -3.32
C LEU A 64 -3.23 -3.79 -3.12
N VAL A 65 -3.29 -2.45 -3.09
CA VAL A 65 -4.53 -1.66 -3.00
C VAL A 65 -5.47 -1.97 -4.16
N ARG A 66 -4.95 -2.20 -5.38
CA ARG A 66 -5.76 -2.55 -6.55
C ARG A 66 -6.34 -3.96 -6.49
N SER A 67 -5.74 -4.87 -5.72
CA SER A 67 -6.20 -6.25 -5.61
C SER A 67 -7.17 -6.49 -4.45
N THR A 68 -7.51 -5.45 -3.68
CA THR A 68 -8.36 -5.52 -2.48
C THR A 68 -9.58 -4.62 -2.58
N ARG A 69 -10.63 -4.96 -1.81
CA ARG A 69 -11.80 -4.12 -1.59
C ARG A 69 -11.60 -3.32 -0.30
N LEU A 70 -11.07 -2.11 -0.44
CA LEU A 70 -10.93 -1.19 0.68
C LEU A 70 -12.28 -0.58 1.11
N THR A 71 -12.37 -0.25 2.39
CA THR A 71 -13.47 0.55 2.93
C THR A 71 -13.33 2.02 2.49
N PRO A 72 -14.42 2.81 2.49
CA PRO A 72 -14.38 4.22 2.08
C PRO A 72 -13.37 5.08 2.85
N ASP A 73 -13.24 4.85 4.16
CA ASP A 73 -12.30 5.55 5.05
C ASP A 73 -10.82 5.29 4.67
N LEU A 74 -10.51 4.08 4.21
CA LEU A 74 -9.17 3.76 3.72
C LEU A 74 -8.91 4.40 2.35
N TRP A 75 -9.92 4.57 1.50
CA TRP A 75 -9.76 5.30 0.25
C TRP A 75 -9.44 6.78 0.48
N ASP A 76 -9.99 7.43 1.50
CA ASP A 76 -9.64 8.81 1.86
C ASP A 76 -8.16 8.91 2.28
N THR A 77 -7.68 7.90 3.02
CA THR A 77 -6.27 7.78 3.41
C THR A 77 -5.37 7.57 2.19
N VAL A 78 -5.76 6.69 1.26
CA VAL A 78 -5.04 6.47 -0.01
C VAL A 78 -4.99 7.77 -0.83
N CYS A 79 -6.11 8.47 -1.00
CA CYS A 79 -6.15 9.71 -1.77
C CYS A 79 -5.24 10.79 -1.15
N SER A 80 -5.22 10.88 0.18
CA SER A 80 -4.34 11.81 0.90
C SER A 80 -2.86 11.47 0.71
N GLY A 81 -2.50 10.18 0.81
CA GLY A 81 -1.14 9.68 0.56
C GLY A 81 -0.69 9.92 -0.89
N VAL A 82 -1.52 9.59 -1.87
CA VAL A 82 -1.26 9.83 -3.30
C VAL A 82 -1.04 11.32 -3.57
N LYS A 83 -1.85 12.20 -2.99
CA LYS A 83 -1.66 13.65 -3.12
C LYS A 83 -0.31 14.11 -2.55
N ALA A 84 0.10 13.56 -1.41
CA ALA A 84 1.40 13.86 -0.82
C ALA A 84 2.54 13.38 -1.73
N ASP A 85 2.45 12.14 -2.24
CA ASP A 85 3.45 11.55 -3.13
C ASP A 85 3.58 12.31 -4.46
N LEU A 86 2.49 12.86 -5.01
CA LEU A 86 2.51 13.71 -6.23
C LEU A 86 3.26 15.03 -6.05
N HIS A 87 3.45 15.49 -4.81
CA HIS A 87 4.22 16.68 -4.47
C HIS A 87 5.60 16.36 -3.90
N PHE A 88 6.00 15.09 -3.92
CA PHE A 88 7.29 14.64 -3.40
C PHE A 88 8.42 14.90 -4.40
N SER A 89 9.65 15.09 -3.90
CA SER A 89 10.81 15.47 -4.72
C SER A 89 11.38 14.32 -5.56
N ASP A 90 11.14 13.07 -5.15
CA ASP A 90 11.61 11.89 -5.87
C ASP A 90 10.65 11.54 -7.04
N PRO A 91 11.11 11.62 -8.30
CA PRO A 91 10.27 11.33 -9.46
C PRO A 91 9.76 9.88 -9.50
N ASP A 92 10.46 8.92 -8.90
CA ASP A 92 10.02 7.52 -8.87
C ASP A 92 8.85 7.30 -7.89
N VAL A 93 8.79 8.08 -6.80
CA VAL A 93 7.65 8.11 -5.88
C VAL A 93 6.45 8.76 -6.57
N THR A 94 6.66 9.88 -7.25
CA THR A 94 5.63 10.56 -8.04
C THR A 94 5.07 9.64 -9.13
N ALA A 95 5.94 8.92 -9.86
CA ALA A 95 5.52 7.97 -10.89
C ALA A 95 4.68 6.81 -10.31
N ALA A 96 5.03 6.33 -9.12
CA ALA A 96 4.21 5.34 -8.41
C ALA A 96 2.83 5.89 -8.06
N ALA A 97 2.74 7.15 -7.59
CA ALA A 97 1.46 7.79 -7.29
C ALA A 97 0.58 7.99 -8.52
N VAL A 98 1.18 8.27 -9.69
CA VAL A 98 0.44 8.37 -10.95
C VAL A 98 -0.17 7.03 -11.36
N SER A 99 0.48 5.90 -11.07
CA SER A 99 0.02 4.58 -11.53
C SER A 99 -1.29 4.12 -10.88
N ILE A 100 -1.61 4.63 -9.68
CA ILE A 100 -2.83 4.26 -8.94
C ILE A 100 -4.03 5.15 -9.29
N LEU A 101 -3.82 6.31 -9.93
CA LEU A 101 -4.90 7.26 -10.25
C LEU A 101 -6.12 6.62 -10.96
N PRO A 102 -5.96 5.70 -11.94
CA PRO A 102 -7.10 5.07 -12.61
C PRO A 102 -7.94 4.15 -11.70
N ALA A 103 -7.41 3.74 -10.55
CA ALA A 103 -8.09 2.88 -9.59
C ALA A 103 -8.76 3.66 -8.44
N LEU A 104 -8.53 4.98 -8.35
CA LEU A 104 -9.18 5.79 -7.32
C LEU A 104 -10.69 5.81 -7.52
N PRO A 105 -11.49 5.79 -6.45
CA PRO A 105 -12.93 5.85 -6.55
C PRO A 105 -13.34 7.16 -7.26
N SER A 106 -14.27 7.05 -8.19
CA SER A 106 -14.91 8.23 -8.77
C SER A 106 -15.75 8.88 -7.69
N PHE A 107 -15.30 10.02 -7.16
CA PHE A 107 -16.14 10.90 -6.37
C PHE A 107 -17.11 11.62 -7.31
N SER A 108 -18.12 10.90 -7.81
CA SER A 108 -19.30 11.53 -8.37
C SER A 108 -20.08 12.11 -7.18
N ARG A 109 -19.93 13.42 -6.96
CA ARG A 109 -20.93 14.18 -6.21
C ARG A 109 -22.17 14.38 -7.07
#